data_AF-A0A2T4VFU4-F1
#
_entry.id   AF-A0A2T4VFU4-F1
#
_cell.length_a   1.000
_cell.length_b   1.000
_cell.length_c   1.000
_cell.angle_alpha   90.00
_cell.angle_beta   90.00
_cell.angle_gamma   90.00
#
_symmetry.space_group_name_H-M   'P 1'
#
loop_
_entity.id
_entity.type
_entity.pdbx_description
1 polymer ?
#
loop_
_entity_poly.entity_id
_entity_poly.type
_entity_poly.pdbx_seq_one_letter_code
_entity_poly.pdbx_strand_id
1 'polypeptide(L)'
;MQPTNGNNTLSELTLEQVRDSIINYLEQGNSGHYNIGRLYNHTVDHKLAEKNGYENAQAFFNQHIKALSQAMLTRYGAVARQFTEEACRKYGVTNLLALRAYAVAANIQPTSGDPGPTPIDVPQEGGNPVQKSFSECSVAELKLAVKHKRAPSRANVPTADSARVEFIRESFARHFAQRARVQLKTSVQGGETVLTIQGVPLKEVDRLMEALLDGFMPQPVRAAG
;
A
#
# COMPACT_ATOMS: atom_id res chain seq x y z
N MET A 1 -28.72 -22.96 23.71
CA MET A 1 -28.10 -21.70 24.21
C MET A 1 -27.01 -22.09 25.18
N GLN A 2 -25.75 -21.99 24.78
CA GLN A 2 -24.61 -22.17 25.68
C GLN A 2 -24.02 -20.79 25.98
N PRO A 3 -23.63 -20.52 27.24
CA PRO A 3 -23.09 -19.23 27.64
C PRO A 3 -21.67 -19.11 27.10
N THR A 4 -21.42 -18.10 26.26
CA THR A 4 -20.06 -17.73 25.86
C THR A 4 -19.36 -17.09 27.05
N ASN A 5 -18.56 -17.89 27.78
CA ASN A 5 -17.62 -17.42 28.79
C ASN A 5 -16.67 -16.39 28.15
N GLY A 6 -16.77 -15.14 28.60
CA GLY A 6 -16.02 -14.00 28.10
C GLY A 6 -14.56 -13.93 28.56
N ASN A 7 -13.78 -15.01 28.38
CA ASN A 7 -12.34 -14.96 28.65
C ASN A 7 -11.47 -15.95 27.87
N ASN A 8 -11.99 -16.62 26.83
CA ASN A 8 -11.13 -17.44 25.99
C ASN A 8 -10.11 -16.54 25.29
N THR A 9 -8.84 -16.80 25.55
CA THR A 9 -7.77 -16.19 24.77
C THR A 9 -7.93 -16.65 23.32
N LEU A 10 -7.61 -15.80 22.33
CA LEU A 10 -7.79 -16.15 20.90
C LEU A 10 -7.23 -17.55 20.57
N SER A 11 -6.15 -17.94 21.23
CA SER A 11 -5.46 -19.23 21.10
C SER A 11 -6.28 -20.48 21.46
N GLU A 12 -7.38 -20.33 22.19
CA GLU A 12 -8.22 -21.43 22.67
C GLU A 12 -9.48 -21.63 21.82
N LEU A 13 -9.72 -20.76 20.83
CA LEU A 13 -10.93 -20.81 20.03
C LEU A 13 -10.86 -21.91 18.97
N THR A 14 -11.91 -22.75 18.92
CA THR A 14 -12.10 -23.68 17.81
C THR A 14 -12.56 -22.94 16.55
N LEU A 15 -12.48 -23.61 15.39
CA LEU A 15 -12.87 -23.04 14.12
C LEU A 15 -14.38 -22.69 14.06
N GLU A 16 -15.22 -23.50 14.70
CA GLU A 16 -16.66 -23.26 14.85
C GLU A 16 -16.93 -22.06 15.77
N GLN A 17 -16.20 -21.96 16.88
CA GLN A 17 -16.30 -20.81 17.79
C GLN A 17 -15.87 -19.52 17.09
N VAL A 18 -14.84 -19.57 16.24
CA VAL A 18 -14.44 -18.44 15.39
C VAL A 18 -15.58 -18.03 14.46
N ARG A 19 -16.21 -18.98 13.75
CA ARG A 19 -17.33 -18.69 12.86
C ARG A 19 -18.48 -18.02 13.61
N ASP A 20 -18.92 -18.62 14.71
CA ASP A 20 -20.06 -18.13 15.48
C ASP A 20 -19.77 -16.73 16.06
N SER A 21 -18.53 -16.49 16.51
CA SER A 21 -18.10 -15.17 16.96
C SER A 21 -18.11 -14.15 15.81
N ILE A 22 -17.62 -14.49 14.62
CA ILE A 22 -17.66 -13.58 13.45
C ILE A 22 -19.10 -13.20 13.12
N ILE A 23 -20.03 -14.18 13.13
CA ILE A 23 -21.45 -13.92 12.86
C ILE A 23 -22.01 -12.93 13.89
N ASN A 24 -21.73 -13.13 15.18
CA ASN A 24 -22.18 -12.22 16.24
C ASN A 24 -21.58 -10.80 16.12
N TYR A 25 -20.38 -10.67 15.56
CA TYR A 25 -19.73 -9.37 15.36
C TYR A 25 -20.26 -8.59 14.15
N LEU A 26 -21.00 -9.21 13.22
CA LEU A 26 -21.56 -8.52 12.05
C LEU A 26 -22.51 -7.39 12.45
N GLU A 27 -23.20 -7.54 13.57
CA GLU A 27 -24.21 -6.58 14.05
C GLU A 27 -23.59 -5.43 14.90
N GLN A 28 -22.29 -5.50 15.20
CA GLN A 28 -21.63 -4.59 16.14
C GLN A 28 -20.89 -3.41 15.47
N GLY A 29 -21.15 -3.16 14.19
CA GLY A 29 -20.54 -2.05 13.45
C GLY A 29 -19.01 -2.07 13.45
N ASN A 30 -18.38 -0.91 13.69
CA ASN A 30 -16.93 -0.75 13.52
C ASN A 30 -16.06 -1.56 14.51
N SER A 31 -16.50 -1.71 15.76
CA SER A 31 -15.80 -2.59 16.72
C SER A 31 -15.97 -4.06 16.34
N GLY A 32 -17.14 -4.44 15.82
CA GLY A 32 -17.38 -5.75 15.24
C GLY A 32 -16.41 -6.06 14.09
N HIS A 33 -16.25 -5.13 13.14
CA HIS A 33 -15.33 -5.29 12.02
C HIS A 33 -13.87 -5.55 12.46
N TYR A 34 -13.40 -4.86 13.51
CA TYR A 34 -12.07 -5.10 14.06
C TYR A 34 -11.92 -6.52 14.61
N ASN A 35 -12.89 -6.97 15.40
CA ASN A 35 -12.88 -8.30 16.00
C ASN A 35 -13.00 -9.41 14.95
N ILE A 36 -13.79 -9.19 13.89
CA ILE A 36 -13.80 -10.07 12.71
C ILE A 36 -12.40 -10.15 12.10
N GLY A 37 -11.70 -9.02 11.95
CA GLY A 37 -10.33 -8.97 11.46
C GLY A 37 -9.35 -9.77 12.33
N ARG A 38 -9.45 -9.66 13.65
CA ARG A 38 -8.63 -10.43 14.60
C ARG A 38 -8.87 -11.93 14.49
N LEU A 39 -10.13 -12.35 14.42
CA LEU A 39 -10.50 -13.75 14.26
C LEU A 39 -10.04 -14.32 12.91
N TYR A 40 -10.20 -13.55 11.84
CA TYR A 40 -9.68 -13.91 10.52
C TYR A 40 -8.16 -14.13 10.54
N ASN A 41 -7.41 -13.17 11.11
CA ASN A 41 -5.96 -13.30 11.24
C ASN A 41 -5.58 -14.51 12.09
N HIS A 42 -6.28 -14.74 13.20
CA HIS A 42 -6.04 -15.90 14.06
C HIS A 42 -6.19 -17.22 13.29
N THR A 43 -7.28 -17.39 12.53
CA THR A 43 -7.52 -18.57 11.69
C THR A 43 -6.41 -18.78 10.66
N VAL A 44 -5.97 -17.71 9.99
CA VAL A 44 -4.91 -17.75 8.97
C VAL A 44 -3.55 -18.06 9.59
N ASP A 45 -3.17 -17.33 10.64
CA ASP A 45 -1.83 -17.40 11.24
C ASP A 45 -1.60 -18.77 11.92
N HIS A 46 -2.66 -19.41 12.43
CA HIS A 46 -2.60 -20.72 13.09
C HIS A 46 -3.01 -21.88 12.19
N LYS A 47 -3.34 -21.62 10.92
CA LYS A 47 -3.84 -22.61 9.94
C LYS A 47 -5.00 -23.45 10.49
N LEU A 48 -5.92 -22.80 11.20
CA LEU A 48 -7.00 -23.51 11.90
C LEU A 48 -7.93 -24.24 10.93
N ALA A 49 -8.18 -23.66 9.75
CA ALA A 49 -9.02 -24.28 8.73
C ALA A 49 -8.38 -25.58 8.22
N GLU A 50 -7.10 -25.54 7.90
CA GLU A 50 -6.33 -26.68 7.40
C GLU A 50 -6.24 -27.81 8.42
N LYS A 51 -6.04 -27.46 9.70
CA LYS A 51 -6.05 -28.43 10.80
C LYS A 51 -7.40 -29.13 10.99
N ASN A 52 -8.48 -28.56 10.47
CA ASN A 52 -9.83 -29.12 10.52
C ASN A 52 -10.29 -29.65 9.15
N GLY A 53 -9.35 -29.92 8.23
CA GLY A 53 -9.62 -30.61 6.96
C GLY A 53 -10.11 -29.72 5.81
N TYR A 54 -10.10 -28.40 5.97
CA TYR A 54 -10.37 -27.48 4.86
C TYR A 54 -9.09 -27.22 4.04
N GLU A 55 -9.25 -26.86 2.77
CA GLU A 55 -8.10 -26.53 1.91
C GLU A 55 -7.30 -25.34 2.43
N ASN A 56 -8.00 -24.31 2.92
CA ASN A 56 -7.43 -23.09 3.49
C ASN A 56 -8.53 -22.28 4.20
N ALA A 57 -8.12 -21.22 4.92
CA ALA A 57 -9.05 -20.31 5.60
C ALA A 57 -10.08 -19.66 4.67
N GLN A 58 -9.71 -19.32 3.43
CA GLN A 58 -10.63 -18.73 2.46
C GLN A 58 -11.74 -19.71 2.06
N ALA A 59 -11.42 -20.98 1.82
CA ALA A 59 -12.40 -22.02 1.52
C ALA A 59 -13.39 -22.18 2.67
N PHE A 60 -12.89 -22.22 3.91
CA PHE A 60 -13.72 -22.28 5.12
C PHE A 60 -14.69 -21.08 5.21
N PHE A 61 -14.18 -19.85 5.16
CA PHE A 61 -15.03 -18.66 5.31
C PHE A 61 -16.03 -18.53 4.16
N ASN A 62 -15.64 -18.83 2.92
CA ASN A 62 -16.55 -18.81 1.77
C ASN A 62 -17.68 -19.84 1.91
N GLN A 63 -17.44 -20.99 2.55
CA GLN A 63 -18.48 -22.00 2.78
C GLN A 63 -19.44 -21.59 3.90
N HIS A 64 -18.93 -21.00 4.98
CA HIS A 64 -19.68 -20.83 6.23
C HIS A 64 -20.16 -19.41 6.53
N ILE A 65 -19.59 -18.37 5.92
CA ILE A 65 -19.92 -16.97 6.21
C ILE A 65 -20.24 -16.22 4.92
N LYS A 66 -21.45 -16.44 4.39
CA LYS A 66 -21.90 -15.85 3.11
C LYS A 66 -22.10 -14.33 3.17
N ALA A 67 -22.29 -13.77 4.36
CA ALA A 67 -22.50 -12.34 4.57
C ALA A 67 -21.23 -11.50 4.32
N LEU A 68 -20.03 -12.12 4.35
CA LEU A 68 -18.76 -11.44 4.16
C LEU A 68 -18.06 -11.97 2.91
N SER A 69 -17.61 -11.04 2.06
CA SER A 69 -16.68 -11.40 0.99
C SER A 69 -15.26 -11.59 1.53
N GLN A 70 -14.46 -12.40 0.82
CA GLN A 70 -13.04 -12.55 1.11
C GLN A 70 -12.28 -11.21 1.10
N ALA A 71 -12.70 -10.27 0.26
CA ALA A 71 -12.14 -8.93 0.20
C ALA A 71 -12.41 -8.13 1.50
N MET A 72 -13.59 -8.28 2.09
CA MET A 72 -13.92 -7.65 3.38
C MET A 72 -13.11 -8.25 4.53
N LEU A 73 -13.03 -9.59 4.59
CA LEU A 73 -12.22 -10.29 5.59
C LEU A 73 -10.75 -9.85 5.54
N THR A 74 -10.18 -9.78 4.33
CA THR A 74 -8.81 -9.31 4.13
C THR A 74 -8.61 -7.86 4.59
N ARG A 75 -9.59 -6.98 4.30
CA ARG A 75 -9.58 -5.58 4.73
C ARG A 75 -9.64 -5.44 6.25
N TYR A 76 -10.54 -6.18 6.89
CA TYR A 76 -10.66 -6.21 8.36
C TYR A 76 -9.39 -6.77 9.00
N GLY A 77 -8.85 -7.87 8.48
CA GLY A 77 -7.59 -8.45 8.93
C GLY A 77 -6.43 -7.46 8.84
N ALA A 78 -6.33 -6.72 7.72
CA ALA A 78 -5.29 -5.70 7.54
C ALA A 78 -5.38 -4.55 8.56
N VAL A 79 -6.60 -4.09 8.88
CA VAL A 79 -6.80 -3.06 9.92
C VAL A 79 -6.45 -3.63 11.30
N ALA A 80 -6.90 -4.84 11.61
CA ALA A 80 -6.66 -5.49 12.89
C ALA A 80 -5.18 -5.81 13.18
N ARG A 81 -4.33 -5.91 12.15
CA ARG A 81 -2.88 -6.09 12.31
C ARG A 81 -2.14 -4.79 12.66
N GLN A 82 -2.71 -3.63 12.35
CA GLN A 82 -1.97 -2.37 12.34
C GLN A 82 -2.53 -1.32 13.30
N PHE A 83 -3.82 -1.40 13.64
CA PHE A 83 -4.49 -0.42 14.50
C PHE A 83 -5.14 -1.12 15.69
N THR A 84 -5.54 -0.36 16.70
CA THR A 84 -6.24 -0.90 17.87
C THR A 84 -7.75 -0.98 17.65
N GLU A 85 -8.46 -1.65 18.56
CA GLU A 85 -9.93 -1.70 18.53
C GLU A 85 -10.52 -0.30 18.69
N GLU A 86 -9.97 0.50 19.59
CA GLU A 86 -10.42 1.86 19.90
C GLU A 86 -10.28 2.76 18.67
N ALA A 87 -9.15 2.67 17.96
CA ALA A 87 -8.95 3.38 16.71
C ALA A 87 -9.98 2.95 15.65
N CYS A 88 -10.25 1.65 15.52
CA CYS A 88 -11.25 1.15 14.58
C CYS A 88 -12.66 1.61 14.95
N ARG A 89 -13.01 1.62 16.24
CA ARG A 89 -14.29 2.13 16.75
C ARG A 89 -14.47 3.61 16.43
N LYS A 90 -13.42 4.43 16.64
CA LYS A 90 -13.44 5.88 16.45
C LYS A 90 -13.45 6.30 14.98
N TYR A 91 -12.60 5.69 14.14
CA TYR A 91 -12.40 6.15 12.76
C TYR A 91 -13.06 5.24 11.71
N GLY A 92 -13.34 3.98 12.04
CA GLY A 92 -13.87 3.00 11.11
C GLY A 92 -12.84 2.43 10.13
N VAL A 93 -13.13 1.23 9.62
CA VAL A 93 -12.24 0.46 8.74
C VAL A 93 -11.87 1.23 7.46
N THR A 94 -12.84 1.91 6.84
CA THR A 94 -12.61 2.60 5.56
C THR A 94 -11.57 3.72 5.69
N ASN A 95 -11.65 4.52 6.75
CA ASN A 95 -10.68 5.59 7.00
C ASN A 95 -9.30 5.01 7.34
N LEU A 96 -9.24 3.98 8.18
CA LEU A 96 -7.98 3.35 8.56
C LEU A 96 -7.27 2.66 7.39
N LEU A 97 -8.03 2.07 6.45
CA LEU A 97 -7.47 1.55 5.20
C LEU A 97 -6.90 2.67 4.31
N ALA A 98 -7.59 3.80 4.23
CA ALA A 98 -7.12 4.96 3.48
C ALA A 98 -5.84 5.54 4.12
N LEU A 99 -5.81 5.65 5.45
CA LEU A 99 -4.62 6.04 6.20
C LEU A 99 -3.45 5.07 5.96
N ARG A 100 -3.69 3.76 6.05
CA ARG A 100 -2.68 2.75 5.75
C ARG A 100 -2.13 2.90 4.34
N ALA A 101 -2.99 3.13 3.35
CA ALA A 101 -2.58 3.35 1.97
C ALA A 101 -1.74 4.63 1.82
N TYR A 102 -2.08 5.69 2.57
CA TYR A 102 -1.32 6.93 2.61
C TYR A 102 0.05 6.74 3.26
N ALA A 103 0.08 6.09 4.43
CA ALA A 103 1.30 5.78 5.16
C ALA A 103 2.33 5.04 4.29
N VAL A 104 1.88 4.04 3.52
CA VAL A 104 2.72 3.34 2.54
C VAL A 104 3.20 4.28 1.43
N ALA A 105 2.32 5.12 0.88
CA ALA A 105 2.67 6.03 -0.22
C ALA A 105 3.60 7.18 0.20
N ALA A 106 3.46 7.66 1.43
CA ALA A 106 4.27 8.73 2.01
C ALA A 106 5.51 8.19 2.76
N ASN A 107 5.65 6.86 2.86
CA ASN A 107 6.70 6.18 3.64
C ASN A 107 6.76 6.68 5.10
N ILE A 108 5.60 6.82 5.74
CA ILE A 108 5.47 7.18 7.16
C ILE A 108 4.84 6.04 7.95
N GLN A 109 5.03 6.04 9.26
CA GLN A 109 4.28 5.17 10.17
C GLN A 109 3.16 5.98 10.85
N PRO A 110 1.90 5.50 10.84
CA PRO A 110 0.86 6.10 11.64
C PRO A 110 1.21 6.09 13.13
N THR A 111 0.70 7.08 13.88
CA THR A 111 0.88 7.13 15.33
C THR A 111 0.35 5.83 15.97
N SER A 112 1.14 5.24 16.86
CA SER A 112 0.76 4.04 17.61
C SER A 112 -0.39 4.33 18.58
N GLY A 113 -1.33 3.40 18.72
CA GLY A 113 -2.53 3.61 19.52
C GLY A 113 -3.57 4.43 18.76
N ASP A 114 -3.64 5.75 19.04
CA ASP A 114 -4.55 6.67 18.35
C ASP A 114 -3.88 7.26 17.09
N PRO A 115 -4.31 6.88 15.87
CA PRO A 115 -3.74 7.42 14.64
C PRO A 115 -4.22 8.85 14.31
N GLY A 116 -5.18 9.42 15.05
CA GLY A 116 -5.74 10.75 14.82
C GLY A 116 -4.72 11.85 14.50
N PRO A 117 -3.65 12.01 15.30
CA PRO A 117 -2.63 13.04 15.09
C PRO A 117 -1.71 12.82 13.88
N THR A 118 -1.82 11.70 13.15
CA THR A 118 -0.91 11.40 12.03
C THR A 118 -0.98 12.51 10.97
N PRO A 119 0.14 13.15 10.57
CA PRO A 119 0.12 14.23 9.61
C PRO A 119 -0.13 13.72 8.18
N ILE A 120 -1.05 14.38 7.48
CA ILE A 120 -1.46 14.09 6.10
C ILE A 120 -1.29 15.35 5.26
N ASP A 121 -0.54 15.23 4.16
CA ASP A 121 -0.38 16.29 3.18
C ASP A 121 -1.55 16.23 2.19
N VAL A 122 -2.57 17.06 2.42
CA VAL A 122 -3.78 17.10 1.60
C VAL A 122 -3.57 18.09 0.45
N PRO A 123 -3.58 17.63 -0.81
CA PRO A 123 -3.45 18.52 -1.97
C PRO A 123 -4.65 19.46 -2.07
N GLN A 124 -4.38 20.74 -2.35
CA GLN A 124 -5.39 21.77 -2.60
C GLN A 124 -5.54 22.03 -4.11
N GLU A 125 -6.67 22.61 -4.53
CA GLU A 125 -6.83 23.07 -5.91
C GLU A 125 -5.86 24.22 -6.20
N GLY A 126 -4.91 23.99 -7.12
CA GLY A 126 -4.01 25.03 -7.64
C GLY A 126 -2.82 25.41 -6.76
N GLY A 127 -2.53 24.68 -5.67
CA GLY A 127 -1.50 25.10 -4.71
C GLY A 127 -0.71 23.99 -4.03
N ASN A 128 0.17 24.42 -3.12
CA ASN A 128 0.96 23.53 -2.26
C ASN A 128 0.04 22.72 -1.34
N PRO A 129 0.40 21.46 -1.02
CA PRO A 129 -0.38 20.66 -0.08
C PRO A 129 -0.42 21.32 1.30
N VAL A 130 -1.57 21.19 1.96
CA VAL A 130 -1.76 21.64 3.35
C VAL A 130 -1.67 20.44 4.26
N GLN A 131 -0.87 20.55 5.33
CA GLN A 131 -0.77 19.50 6.33
C GLN A 131 -1.98 19.56 7.27
N LYS A 132 -2.68 18.45 7.42
CA LYS A 132 -3.79 18.23 8.36
C LYS A 132 -3.53 17.00 9.21
N SER A 133 -4.17 16.90 10.38
CA SER A 133 -4.19 15.62 11.10
C SER A 133 -5.12 14.63 10.41
N PHE A 134 -4.86 13.33 10.53
CA PHE A 134 -5.73 12.28 10.01
C PHE A 134 -7.16 12.42 10.55
N SER A 135 -7.34 12.80 11.81
CA SER A 135 -8.65 13.02 12.40
C SER A 135 -9.47 14.14 11.75
N GLU A 136 -8.82 15.07 11.06
CA GLU A 136 -9.45 16.18 10.35
C GLU A 136 -9.65 15.90 8.86
N CYS A 137 -9.14 14.77 8.36
CA CYS A 137 -9.22 14.39 6.96
C CYS A 137 -10.48 13.57 6.66
N SER A 138 -11.19 13.94 5.61
CA SER A 138 -12.22 13.10 5.00
C SER A 138 -11.61 11.93 4.22
N VAL A 139 -12.39 10.87 3.98
CA VAL A 139 -12.00 9.75 3.10
C VAL A 139 -11.57 10.24 1.72
N ALA A 140 -12.26 11.26 1.19
CA ALA A 140 -11.99 11.83 -0.13
C ALA A 140 -10.61 12.51 -0.16
N GLU A 141 -10.32 13.33 0.85
CA GLU A 141 -9.00 13.98 1.01
C GLU A 141 -7.88 12.95 1.17
N LEU A 142 -8.08 11.88 1.96
CA LEU A 142 -7.10 10.80 2.10
C LEU A 142 -6.84 10.09 0.77
N LYS A 143 -7.88 9.77 -0.01
CA LYS A 143 -7.74 9.16 -1.33
C LYS A 143 -6.99 10.08 -2.30
N LEU A 144 -7.28 11.38 -2.28
CA LEU A 144 -6.56 12.38 -3.08
C LEU A 144 -5.11 12.48 -2.65
N ALA A 145 -4.82 12.52 -1.36
CA ALA A 145 -3.47 12.54 -0.82
C ALA A 145 -2.68 11.28 -1.23
N VAL A 146 -3.28 10.10 -1.14
CA VAL A 146 -2.67 8.84 -1.64
C VAL A 146 -2.37 8.94 -3.13
N LYS A 147 -3.33 9.41 -3.94
CA LYS A 147 -3.14 9.57 -5.38
C LYS A 147 -2.02 10.55 -5.68
N HIS A 148 -1.93 11.67 -4.95
CA HIS A 148 -0.89 12.68 -5.12
C HIS A 148 0.49 12.15 -4.72
N LYS A 149 0.61 11.41 -3.62
CA LYS A 149 1.87 10.77 -3.19
C LYS A 149 2.33 9.65 -4.14
N ARG A 150 1.39 8.90 -4.73
CA ARG A 150 1.68 7.83 -5.70
C ARG A 150 1.88 8.33 -7.12
N ALA A 151 1.38 9.52 -7.45
CA ALA A 151 1.64 10.11 -8.73
C ALA A 151 3.17 10.15 -8.90
N PRO A 152 3.72 9.66 -10.02
CA PRO A 152 5.13 9.85 -10.29
C PRO A 152 5.34 11.34 -10.14
N SER A 153 6.19 11.71 -9.19
CA SER A 153 6.54 13.09 -9.03
C SER A 153 7.00 13.51 -10.42
N ARG A 154 6.23 14.39 -11.06
CA ARG A 154 6.82 15.42 -11.91
C ARG A 154 7.60 16.32 -10.94
N ALA A 155 8.54 15.72 -10.20
CA ALA A 155 9.57 16.46 -9.54
C ALA A 155 10.19 17.21 -10.69
N ASN A 156 10.13 18.54 -10.60
CA ASN A 156 10.99 19.39 -11.37
C ASN A 156 12.40 18.92 -11.03
N VAL A 157 12.90 17.98 -11.84
CA VAL A 157 14.31 17.64 -11.88
C VAL A 157 15.01 19.00 -11.98
N PRO A 158 15.92 19.34 -11.04
CA PRO A 158 16.63 20.60 -11.10
C PRO A 158 17.09 20.86 -12.54
N THR A 159 16.96 22.09 -13.05
CA THR A 159 17.16 22.36 -14.48
C THR A 159 18.53 21.90 -15.02
N ALA A 160 19.53 21.79 -14.15
CA ALA A 160 20.84 21.22 -14.45
C ALA A 160 20.80 19.70 -14.74
N ASP A 161 19.95 18.95 -14.03
CA ASP A 161 19.81 17.51 -14.15
C ASP A 161 18.80 17.11 -15.23
N SER A 162 17.88 18.01 -15.62
CA SER A 162 16.81 17.69 -16.56
C SER A 162 17.35 17.37 -17.95
N ALA A 163 18.31 18.16 -18.45
CA ALA A 163 18.98 17.90 -19.72
C ALA A 163 19.70 16.54 -19.69
N ARG A 164 20.41 16.24 -18.61
CA ARG A 164 21.11 14.97 -18.43
C ARG A 164 20.14 13.78 -18.39
N VAL A 165 19.01 13.93 -17.69
CA VAL A 165 17.95 12.93 -17.65
C VAL A 165 17.33 12.69 -19.02
N GLU A 166 17.08 13.74 -19.80
CA GLU A 166 16.55 13.60 -21.16
C GLU A 166 17.57 12.92 -22.09
N PHE A 167 18.86 13.27 -22.04
CA PHE A 167 19.90 12.56 -22.81
C PHE A 167 19.95 11.06 -22.48
N ILE A 168 19.85 10.71 -21.20
CA ILE A 168 19.80 9.31 -20.77
C ILE A 168 18.52 8.63 -21.27
N ARG A 169 17.36 9.30 -21.21
CA ARG A 169 16.09 8.77 -21.75
C ARG A 169 16.18 8.52 -23.25
N GLU A 170 16.75 9.44 -24.01
CA GLU A 170 16.93 9.32 -25.46
C GLU A 170 17.90 8.20 -25.82
N SER A 171 19.01 8.06 -25.07
CA SER A 171 19.92 6.92 -25.21
C SER A 171 19.19 5.59 -24.97
N PHE A 172 18.46 5.47 -23.85
CA PHE A 172 17.71 4.25 -23.55
C PHE A 172 16.63 3.96 -24.60
N ALA A 173 15.96 4.99 -25.11
CA ALA A 173 15.02 4.82 -26.22
C ALA A 173 15.74 4.26 -27.46
N ARG A 174 16.90 4.80 -27.85
CA ARG A 174 17.68 4.27 -28.99
C ARG A 174 18.09 2.81 -28.82
N HIS A 175 18.57 2.44 -27.63
CA HIS A 175 19.07 1.09 -27.37
C HIS A 175 17.96 0.05 -27.10
N PHE A 176 16.79 0.47 -26.59
CA PHE A 176 15.73 -0.46 -26.13
C PHE A 176 14.39 -0.33 -26.86
N ALA A 177 14.23 0.58 -27.84
CA ALA A 177 12.97 0.94 -28.52
C ALA A 177 12.08 -0.22 -28.99
N GLN A 178 12.60 -1.44 -29.18
CA GLN A 178 11.86 -2.50 -29.87
C GLN A 178 11.88 -3.89 -29.21
N ARG A 179 12.58 -4.11 -28.08
CA ARG A 179 12.86 -5.50 -27.64
C ARG A 179 12.72 -5.80 -26.16
N ALA A 180 12.77 -4.82 -25.28
CA ALA A 180 12.64 -5.06 -23.84
C ALA A 180 11.80 -3.96 -23.18
N ARG A 181 10.92 -4.36 -22.25
CA ARG A 181 10.19 -3.43 -21.37
C ARG A 181 11.12 -2.88 -20.28
N VAL A 182 12.26 -2.32 -20.68
CA VAL A 182 13.15 -1.60 -19.77
C VAL A 182 12.44 -0.32 -19.38
N GLN A 183 12.16 -0.16 -18.09
CA GLN A 183 11.54 1.04 -17.55
C GLN A 183 12.62 1.91 -16.94
N LEU A 184 12.75 3.13 -17.47
CA LEU A 184 13.54 4.19 -16.88
C LEU A 184 12.60 5.10 -16.08
N LYS A 185 12.89 5.28 -14.79
CA LYS A 185 12.14 6.18 -13.91
C LYS A 185 13.11 7.17 -13.28
N THR A 186 12.66 8.40 -13.12
CA THR A 186 13.37 9.44 -12.38
C THR A 186 12.52 9.92 -11.23
N SER A 187 13.15 10.11 -10.07
CA SER A 187 12.51 10.66 -8.88
C SER A 187 13.49 11.51 -8.12
N VAL A 188 13.02 12.52 -7.39
CA VAL A 188 13.85 13.26 -6.43
C VAL A 188 13.65 12.63 -5.05
N GLN A 189 14.74 12.20 -4.41
CA GLN A 189 14.74 11.62 -3.06
C GLN A 189 15.80 12.35 -2.23
N GLY A 190 15.41 12.91 -1.07
CA GLY A 190 16.37 13.62 -0.20
C GLY A 190 17.03 14.86 -0.80
N GLY A 191 16.47 15.43 -1.89
CA GLY A 191 17.09 16.54 -2.64
C GLY A 191 17.98 16.10 -3.80
N GLU A 192 18.18 14.79 -3.98
CA GLU A 192 19.00 14.22 -5.06
C GLU A 192 18.12 13.66 -6.19
N THR A 193 18.57 13.83 -7.44
CA THR A 193 17.94 13.20 -8.60
C THR A 193 18.37 11.74 -8.67
N VAL A 194 17.42 10.83 -8.44
CA VAL A 194 17.63 9.38 -8.49
C VAL A 194 17.07 8.82 -9.80
N LEU A 195 17.91 8.05 -10.50
CA LEU A 195 17.57 7.30 -11.70
C LEU A 195 17.37 5.82 -11.34
N THR A 196 16.20 5.27 -11.65
CA THR A 196 15.86 3.87 -11.40
C THR A 196 15.62 3.15 -12.72
N ILE A 197 16.36 2.09 -12.96
CA ILE A 197 16.24 1.23 -14.14
C ILE A 197 15.63 -0.11 -13.71
N GLN A 198 14.54 -0.53 -14.34
CA GLN A 198 13.81 -1.76 -13.99
C GLN A 198 13.53 -2.61 -15.23
N GLY A 199 13.49 -3.94 -15.03
CA GLY A 199 13.04 -4.88 -16.06
C GLY A 199 14.06 -5.17 -17.16
N VAL A 200 15.36 -5.00 -16.89
CA VAL A 200 16.43 -5.36 -17.82
C VAL A 200 16.66 -6.87 -17.79
N PRO A 201 16.44 -7.60 -18.90
CA PRO A 201 16.79 -9.02 -18.97
C PRO A 201 18.30 -9.20 -18.83
N LEU A 202 18.75 -10.24 -18.11
CA LEU A 202 20.18 -10.46 -17.84
C LEU A 202 21.03 -10.52 -19.13
N LYS A 203 20.48 -11.08 -20.21
CA LYS A 203 21.13 -11.16 -21.53
C LYS A 203 21.32 -9.80 -22.24
N GLU A 204 20.72 -8.73 -21.73
CA GLU A 204 20.79 -7.38 -22.29
C GLU A 204 21.59 -6.42 -21.39
N VAL A 205 22.29 -6.94 -20.37
CA VAL A 205 23.09 -6.10 -19.44
C VAL A 205 24.23 -5.38 -20.16
N ASP A 206 24.87 -6.00 -21.14
CA ASP A 206 25.91 -5.33 -21.94
C ASP A 206 25.33 -4.10 -22.68
N ARG A 207 24.12 -4.26 -23.26
CA ARG A 207 23.40 -3.16 -23.91
C ARG A 207 22.94 -2.09 -22.93
N LEU A 208 22.64 -2.45 -21.67
CA LEU A 208 22.37 -1.49 -20.61
C LEU A 208 23.60 -0.63 -20.33
N MET A 209 24.78 -1.25 -20.26
CA MET A 209 26.04 -0.53 -20.05
C MET A 209 26.33 0.42 -21.21
N GLU A 210 26.12 -0.02 -22.46
CA GLU A 210 26.24 0.84 -23.64
C GLU A 210 25.31 2.06 -23.57
N ALA A 211 24.04 1.84 -23.26
CA ALA A 211 23.04 2.93 -23.16
C ALA A 211 23.39 3.93 -22.05
N LEU A 212 23.93 3.46 -20.91
CA LEU A 212 24.40 4.33 -19.83
C LEU A 212 25.62 5.13 -20.26
N LEU A 213 26.61 4.50 -20.88
CA LEU A 213 27.82 5.19 -21.35
C LEU A 213 27.50 6.26 -22.38
N ASP A 214 26.62 5.95 -23.35
CA ASP A 214 26.16 6.93 -24.35
C ASP A 214 25.32 8.05 -23.72
N GLY A 215 24.50 7.72 -22.72
CA GLY A 215 23.69 8.71 -21.99
C GLY A 215 24.50 9.64 -21.08
N PHE A 216 25.70 9.23 -20.67
CA PHE A 216 26.59 10.05 -19.83
C PHE A 216 27.68 10.80 -20.61
N MET A 217 27.89 10.48 -21.89
CA MET A 217 28.83 11.18 -22.77
C MET A 217 28.06 11.97 -23.84
N PRO A 218 27.67 13.23 -23.56
CA PRO A 218 27.05 14.05 -24.59
C PRO A 218 28.04 14.24 -25.74
N GLN A 219 27.71 13.75 -26.94
CA GLN A 219 28.49 14.11 -28.12
C GLN A 219 28.36 15.61 -28.36
N PRO A 220 29.46 16.34 -28.61
CA PRO A 220 29.37 17.74 -29.01
C PRO A 220 28.60 17.80 -30.32
N VAL A 221 27.45 18.47 -30.29
CA VAL A 221 26.66 18.78 -31.49
C VAL A 221 27.59 19.51 -32.44
N ARG A 222 27.89 18.92 -33.60
CA ARG A 222 28.61 19.60 -34.68
C ARG A 222 27.86 20.91 -34.97
N ALA A 223 28.53 22.04 -34.77
CA ALA A 223 28.07 23.31 -35.29
C ALA A 223 27.95 23.15 -36.82
N ALA A 224 26.71 23.14 -37.32
CA ALA A 224 26.45 23.25 -38.74
C ALA A 224 26.79 24.69 -39.15
N GLY A 225 27.82 24.83 -39.98
CA GLY A 225 28.03 26.02 -40.80
C GLY A 225 27.18 25.99 -42.05
#